data_AF-X1EX45-F1
#
_entry.id   AF-X1EX45-F1
#
_cell.length_a   1.000
_cell.length_b   1.000
_cell.length_c   1.000
_cell.angle_alpha   90.00
_cell.angle_beta   90.00
_cell.angle_gamma   90.00
#
_symmetry.space_group_name_H-M   'P 1'
#
loop_
_entity.id
_entity.type
_entity.pdbx_description
1 polymer ?
#
loop_
_entity_poly.entity_id
_entity_poly.type
_entity_poly.pdbx_seq_one_letter_code
_entity_poly.pdbx_strand_id
1 'polypeptide(L)'
;MQNFDREDQENILRLLDGSVRSLHMKYRQITHNERAIPKLALIAKLTSKNTETTYWDFLKTMENHLVDDEVFNKFFYQKKKEDEEESI
;
A
#
# COMPACT_ATOMS: atom_id res chain seq x y z
N MET A 1 2.06 28.76 -11.82
CA MET A 1 1.41 27.43 -11.96
C MET A 1 1.58 26.68 -10.66
N GLN A 2 0.50 26.04 -10.21
CA GLN A 2 0.33 25.45 -8.89
C GLN A 2 1.31 24.30 -8.64
N ASN A 3 1.84 24.23 -7.41
CA ASN A 3 2.72 23.16 -6.91
C ASN A 3 1.98 21.83 -6.60
N PHE A 4 0.77 21.64 -7.13
CA PHE A 4 -0.14 20.55 -6.76
C PHE A 4 0.33 19.16 -7.23
N ASP A 5 1.12 19.07 -8.30
CA ASP A 5 1.44 17.78 -8.93
C ASP A 5 2.54 16.95 -8.24
N ARG A 6 3.13 17.41 -7.12
CA ARG A 6 4.24 16.68 -6.46
C ARG A 6 3.78 15.77 -5.31
N GLU A 7 2.63 16.06 -4.71
CA GLU A 7 2.17 15.38 -3.49
C GLU A 7 1.43 14.07 -3.76
N ASP A 8 0.63 14.00 -4.83
CA ASP A 8 -0.35 12.91 -4.96
C ASP A 8 0.28 11.54 -5.25
N GLN A 9 1.32 11.47 -6.09
CA GLN A 9 2.05 10.21 -6.33
C GLN A 9 2.71 9.70 -5.04
N GLU A 10 3.44 10.57 -4.34
CA GLU A 10 4.12 10.21 -3.09
C GLU A 10 3.10 9.82 -2.02
N ASN A 11 1.97 10.53 -1.92
CA ASN A 11 0.92 10.21 -0.97
C ASN A 11 0.28 8.84 -1.26
N ILE A 12 0.06 8.47 -2.52
CA ILE A 12 -0.47 7.13 -2.86
C ILE A 12 0.51 6.05 -2.45
N LEU A 13 1.80 6.21 -2.76
CA LEU A 13 2.82 5.25 -2.34
C LEU A 13 2.94 5.19 -0.81
N ARG A 14 2.92 6.32 -0.12
CA ARG A 14 2.97 6.41 1.35
C ARG A 14 1.77 5.77 2.04
N LEU A 15 0.61 5.78 1.38
CA LEU A 15 -0.59 5.08 1.84
C LEU A 15 -0.46 3.56 1.72
N LEU A 16 0.30 3.08 0.73
CA LEU A 16 0.52 1.66 0.47
C LEU A 16 1.65 1.09 1.32
N ASP A 17 2.80 1.76 1.38
CA ASP A 17 4.00 1.29 2.08
C ASP A 17 3.93 1.43 3.62
N GLY A 18 2.89 2.09 4.14
CA GLY A 18 2.70 2.26 5.58
C GLY A 18 3.61 3.30 6.23
N SER A 19 4.40 4.04 5.45
CA SER A 19 5.33 5.07 5.93
C SER A 19 4.65 6.14 6.79
N VAL A 20 3.37 6.42 6.54
CA VAL A 20 2.51 7.19 7.45
C VAL A 20 1.43 6.28 8.03
N ARG A 21 1.74 5.60 9.14
CA ARG A 21 0.87 4.60 9.78
C ARG A 21 -0.58 5.06 9.99
N SER A 22 -0.80 6.31 10.39
CA SER A 22 -2.15 6.84 10.62
C SER A 22 -2.98 6.93 9.32
N LEU A 23 -2.36 7.37 8.23
CA LEU A 23 -3.00 7.47 6.92
C LEU A 23 -3.17 6.08 6.30
N HIS A 24 -2.16 5.23 6.37
CA HIS A 24 -2.23 3.84 5.92
C HIS A 24 -3.38 3.10 6.61
N MET A 25 -3.48 3.14 7.95
CA MET A 25 -4.58 2.49 8.68
C MET A 25 -5.95 3.05 8.29
N LYS A 26 -6.05 4.36 8.07
CA LYS A 26 -7.31 5.02 7.67
C LYS A 26 -7.81 4.58 6.31
N TYR A 27 -6.91 4.40 5.34
CA TYR A 27 -7.26 4.07 3.95
C TYR A 27 -6.98 2.62 3.58
N ARG A 28 -6.53 1.79 4.53
CA ARG A 28 -6.14 0.38 4.34
C ARG A 28 -7.19 -0.43 3.60
N GLN A 29 -8.47 -0.23 3.90
CA GLN A 29 -9.58 -0.94 3.24
C GLN A 29 -9.65 -0.69 1.72
N ILE A 30 -9.16 0.47 1.27
CA ILE A 30 -9.14 0.86 -0.14
C ILE A 30 -7.81 0.44 -0.78
N THR A 31 -6.70 0.65 -0.09
CA THR A 31 -5.35 0.34 -0.61
C THR A 31 -5.02 -1.15 -0.57
N HIS A 32 -5.63 -1.92 0.34
CA HIS A 32 -5.47 -3.37 0.48
C HIS A 32 -6.61 -4.13 -0.18
N ASN A 33 -6.92 -3.78 -1.43
CA ASN A 33 -7.99 -4.38 -2.21
C ASN A 33 -7.48 -4.64 -3.63
N GLU A 34 -7.30 -5.91 -3.99
CA GLU A 34 -6.82 -6.33 -5.32
C GLU A 34 -7.58 -5.67 -6.47
N ARG A 35 -8.89 -5.46 -6.33
CA ARG A 35 -9.72 -4.83 -7.37
C ARG A 35 -9.43 -3.33 -7.54
N ALA A 36 -8.88 -2.68 -6.51
CA ALA A 36 -8.51 -1.27 -6.54
C ALA A 36 -7.09 -1.06 -7.09
N ILE A 37 -6.21 -2.07 -7.01
CA ILE A 37 -4.78 -1.96 -7.38
C ILE A 37 -4.56 -1.47 -8.81
N PRO A 38 -5.25 -1.98 -9.85
CA PRO A 38 -5.04 -1.48 -11.22
C PRO A 38 -5.37 0.01 -11.37
N LYS A 39 -6.40 0.49 -10.64
CA LYS A 39 -6.79 1.90 -10.67
C LYS A 39 -5.80 2.77 -9.90
N LEU A 40 -5.33 2.32 -8.75
CA LEU A 40 -4.34 3.04 -7.95
C LEU A 40 -3.00 3.15 -8.70
N ALA A 41 -2.57 2.08 -9.37
CA ALA A 41 -1.37 2.07 -10.21
C ALA A 41 -1.49 3.05 -11.38
N LEU A 42 -2.68 3.12 -12.00
CA LEU A 42 -2.95 4.08 -13.09
C LEU A 42 -2.89 5.52 -12.59
N ILE A 43 -3.54 5.82 -11.45
CA ILE A 43 -3.51 7.16 -10.85
C ILE A 43 -2.07 7.54 -10.51
N ALA A 44 -1.33 6.65 -9.83
CA ALA A 44 0.07 6.88 -9.48
C ALA A 44 0.94 7.15 -10.71
N LYS A 45 0.72 6.43 -11.82
CA LYS A 45 1.45 6.71 -13.07
C LYS A 45 1.08 8.06 -13.67
N LEU A 46 -0.21 8.39 -13.73
CA LEU A 46 -0.71 9.64 -14.31
C LEU A 46 -0.27 10.87 -13.53
N THR A 47 -0.14 10.75 -12.20
CA THR A 47 0.34 11.82 -11.33
C THR A 47 1.86 11.80 -11.15
N SER A 48 2.56 10.81 -11.72
CA SER A 48 4.00 10.70 -11.56
C SER A 48 4.77 11.66 -12.47
N LYS A 49 5.72 12.37 -11.87
CA LYS A 49 6.71 13.17 -12.61
C LYS A 49 7.86 12.31 -13.16
N ASN A 50 7.98 11.07 -12.70
CA ASN A 50 8.96 10.13 -13.23
C ASN A 50 8.43 9.52 -14.53
N THR A 51 8.99 9.95 -15.65
CA THR A 51 8.62 9.45 -16.97
C THR A 51 9.15 8.03 -17.22
N GLU A 52 10.21 7.62 -16.54
CA GLU A 52 10.85 6.31 -16.70
C GLU A 52 10.06 5.20 -16.00
N THR A 53 9.45 5.48 -14.85
CA THR A 53 8.60 4.50 -14.16
C THR A 53 7.33 4.25 -14.95
N THR A 54 7.07 3.00 -15.30
CA THR A 54 5.91 2.59 -16.07
C THR A 54 4.71 2.29 -15.17
N TYR A 55 3.53 2.19 -15.78
CA TYR A 55 2.34 1.67 -15.09
C TYR A 55 2.59 0.29 -14.47
N TRP A 56 3.31 -0.58 -15.17
CA TRP A 56 3.61 -1.95 -14.73
C TRP A 56 4.50 -1.98 -13.50
N ASP A 57 5.43 -1.04 -13.38
CA ASP A 57 6.28 -0.91 -12.20
C ASP A 57 5.46 -0.58 -10.95
N PHE A 58 4.50 0.35 -11.08
CA PHE A 58 3.55 0.67 -10.00
C PHE A 58 2.64 -0.50 -9.68
N LEU A 59 2.06 -1.14 -10.69
CA LEU A 59 1.18 -2.29 -10.50
C LEU A 59 1.87 -3.38 -9.71
N LYS A 60 3.06 -3.79 -10.14
CA LYS A 60 3.85 -4.84 -9.48
C LYS A 60 4.24 -4.44 -8.06
N THR A 61 4.62 -3.19 -7.83
CA THR A 61 4.94 -2.69 -6.49
C THR A 61 3.74 -2.79 -5.55
N MET A 62 2.56 -2.41 -6.03
CA MET A 62 1.32 -2.45 -5.25
C MET A 62 0.84 -3.89 -5.00
N GLU A 63 0.95 -4.78 -5.98
CA GLU A 63 0.65 -6.21 -5.83
C GLU A 63 1.58 -6.87 -4.80
N ASN A 64 2.88 -6.60 -4.86
CA ASN A 64 3.83 -7.10 -3.88
C ASN A 64 3.48 -6.63 -2.46
N HIS A 65 3.09 -5.36 -2.30
CA HIS A 65 2.65 -4.84 -1.01
C HIS A 65 1.43 -5.60 -0.45
N LEU A 66 0.45 -5.96 -1.28
CA LEU A 66 -0.68 -6.77 -0.81
C LEU A 66 -0.23 -8.12 -0.26
N VAL A 67 0.65 -8.79 -1.00
CA VAL A 67 1.17 -10.11 -0.62
C VAL A 67 1.96 -10.03 0.68
N ASP A 68 2.83 -9.02 0.81
CA ASP A 68 3.62 -8.80 2.02
C ASP A 68 2.71 -8.53 3.23
N ASP A 69 1.62 -7.77 3.06
CA ASP A 69 0.67 -7.45 4.12
C ASP A 69 -0.14 -8.69 4.55
N GLU A 70 -0.54 -9.56 3.60
CA GLU A 70 -1.18 -10.85 3.91
C GLU A 70 -0.26 -11.77 4.69
N VAL A 71 1.01 -11.86 4.27
CA VAL A 71 2.04 -12.66 4.94
C VAL A 71 2.28 -12.12 6.35
N PHE A 72 2.44 -10.81 6.52
CA PHE A 72 2.66 -10.18 7.81
C PHE A 72 1.46 -10.35 8.75
N ASN A 73 0.23 -10.16 8.25
CA ASN A 73 -0.98 -10.41 9.02
C ASN A 73 -1.02 -11.87 9.50
N LYS A 74 -0.73 -12.83 8.63
CA LYS A 74 -0.72 -14.26 9.00
C LYS A 74 0.25 -14.55 10.14
N PHE A 75 1.48 -14.04 10.06
CA PHE A 75 2.47 -14.17 11.14
C PHE A 75 2.03 -13.49 12.44
N PHE A 76 1.48 -12.28 12.35
CA PHE A 76 1.04 -11.51 13.52
C PHE A 76 -0.13 -12.19 14.24
N TYR A 77 -1.14 -12.66 13.49
CA TYR A 77 -2.29 -13.35 14.07
C TYR A 77 -1.92 -14.74 14.61
N GLN A 78 -0.99 -15.44 13.96
CA GLN A 78 -0.51 -16.73 14.46
C GLN A 78 0.20 -16.54 15.80
N LYS A 79 1.12 -15.58 15.90
CA LYS A 79 1.81 -15.28 17.16
C LYS A 79 0.86 -14.83 18.27
N LYS A 80 -0.14 -14.00 17.95
CA LYS A 80 -1.16 -13.58 18.93
C LYS A 80 -1.95 -14.77 19.50
N LYS A 81 -2.25 -15.78 18.66
CA LYS A 81 -2.92 -17.01 19.11
C LYS A 81 -1.99 -17.84 20.00
N GLU A 82 -0.73 -17.99 19.62
CA GLU A 82 0.28 -18.69 20.42
C GLU A 82 0.45 -18.03 21.81
N ASP A 83 0.54 -16.69 21.86
CA ASP A 83 0.62 -15.92 23.11
C ASP A 83 -0.66 -16.05 23.97
N GLU A 84 -1.85 -16.12 23.35
CA GLU A 84 -3.12 -16.34 24.05
C GLU A 84 -3.20 -17.78 24.63
N GLU A 85 -2.72 -18.78 23.90
CA GLU A 85 -2.68 -20.20 24.33
C GLU A 85 -1.66 -20.46 25.45
N GLU A 86 -0.51 -19.78 25.48
CA GLU A 86 0.50 -19.89 26.55
C GLU A 86 0.11 -19.17 27.85
N SER A 87 -0.86 -18.26 27.79
CA SER A 87 -1.33 -17.47 28.94
C SER A 87 -2.45 -18.16 29.76
N ILE A 88 -2.86 -19.37 29.37
CA ILE A 88 -3.89 -20.22 30.00
C ILE A 88 -3.21 -21.41 30.68
#